data_AF-A0A1G8KP79-F1
#
_entry.id   AF-A0A1G8KP79-F1
#
_cell.length_a   1.000
_cell.length_b   1.000
_cell.length_c   1.000
_cell.angle_alpha   90.00
_cell.angle_beta   90.00
_cell.angle_gamma   90.00
#
_symmetry.space_group_name_H-M   'P 1'
#
loop_
_entity.id
_entity.type
_entity.pdbx_description
1 polymer ?
#
loop_
_entity_poly.entity_id
_entity_poly.type
_entity_poly.pdbx_seq_one_letter_code
_entity_poly.pdbx_strand_id
1 'polypeptide(L)' 'MLKVLLCKLNIQHDWHIEHAEDGGLYKRCRRCGKDDDRGGGGTGAPGTWAGPAGMG' A
#
# COMPACT_ATOMS: atom_id res chain seq x y z
N MET A 1 -5.61 -19.77 4.59
CA MET A 1 -4.75 -20.12 3.44
C MET A 1 -5.03 -19.27 2.20
N LEU A 2 -6.29 -19.04 1.80
CA LEU A 2 -6.65 -18.27 0.60
C LEU A 2 -5.98 -16.90 0.50
N LYS A 3 -5.99 -16.09 1.58
CA LYS A 3 -5.37 -14.77 1.58
C LYS A 3 -3.86 -14.78 1.25
N VAL A 4 -3.16 -15.90 1.47
CA VAL A 4 -1.72 -16.02 1.13
C VAL A 4 -1.57 -16.28 -0.37
N LEU A 5 -2.44 -17.14 -0.93
CA LEU A 5 -2.51 -17.38 -2.38
C LEU A 5 -2.86 -16.10 -3.14
N LEU A 6 -3.85 -15.33 -2.67
CA LEU A 6 -4.24 -14.07 -3.31
C LEU A 6 -3.11 -13.04 -3.31
N CYS A 7 -2.30 -13.00 -2.26
CA CYS A 7 -1.13 -12.14 -2.17
C CYS A 7 -0.02 -12.58 -3.15
N LYS A 8 0.26 -13.90 -3.20
CA LYS A 8 1.21 -14.48 -4.16
C LYS A 8 0.80 -14.26 -5.62
N LEU A 9 -0.50 -14.32 -5.91
CA LEU A 9 -1.05 -14.06 -7.25
C LEU A 9 -1.21 -12.56 -7.54
N ASN A 10 -0.78 -11.68 -6.63
CA ASN A 10 -0.91 -10.22 -6.78
C ASN A 10 -2.36 -9.73 -6.97
N ILE A 11 -3.35 -10.49 -6.49
CA ILE A 11 -4.79 -10.17 -6.54
C ILE A 11 -5.22 -9.34 -5.33
N GLN A 12 -4.73 -9.69 -4.14
CA GLN A 12 -5.08 -9.01 -2.89
C GLN A 12 -3.88 -8.97 -1.94
N HIS A 13 -3.57 -7.77 -1.44
CA HIS A 13 -2.51 -7.54 -0.47
C HIS A 13 -3.06 -7.10 0.87
N ASP A 14 -2.32 -7.42 1.93
CA ASP A 14 -2.62 -7.00 3.30
C ASP A 14 -1.75 -5.79 3.63
N TRP A 15 -2.22 -4.62 3.20
CA TRP A 15 -1.51 -3.35 3.31
C TRP A 15 -1.45 -2.85 4.75
N HIS A 16 -0.28 -2.37 5.16
CA HIS A 16 -0.06 -1.63 6.39
C HIS A 16 0.78 -0.38 6.10
N ILE A 17 0.54 0.68 6.87
CA ILE A 17 1.27 1.93 6.74
C ILE A 17 2.57 1.83 7.56
N GLU A 18 3.70 2.11 6.93
CA GLU A 18 5.01 2.28 7.55
C GLU A 18 5.47 3.73 7.43
N HIS A 19 6.38 4.11 8.33
CA HIS A 19 7.04 5.41 8.32
C HIS A 19 8.41 5.25 7.69
N ALA A 20 8.71 6.06 6.69
CA ALA A 20 10.04 6.20 6.14
C ALA A 20 10.87 7.13 7.05
N GLU A 21 12.19 7.03 6.93
CA GLU A 21 13.14 7.79 7.75
C GLU A 21 13.06 9.31 7.51
N ASP A 22 12.53 9.72 6.35
CA ASP A 22 12.25 11.12 5.98
C ASP A 22 10.92 11.64 6.56
N GLY A 23 10.19 10.82 7.32
CA GLY A 23 8.86 11.15 7.85
C GLY A 23 7.73 10.89 6.85
N GLY A 24 8.04 10.35 5.67
CA GLY A 24 7.05 9.90 4.70
C GLY A 24 6.25 8.70 5.21
N LEU A 25 5.00 8.58 4.74
CA LEU A 25 4.18 7.39 4.97
C LEU A 25 4.07 6.60 3.67
N TYR A 26 4.35 5.30 3.74
CA TYR A 26 4.14 4.40 2.62
C TYR A 26 3.37 3.17 3.06
N LYS A 27 2.68 2.52 2.12
CA LYS A 27 2.00 1.25 2.40
C LYS A 27 2.89 0.11 1.95
N ARG A 28 3.13 -0.84 2.84
CA ARG A 28 3.80 -2.10 2.55
C ARG A 28 2.83 -3.25 2.80
N CYS A 29 2.99 -4.37 2.12
CA CYS A 29 2.20 -5.57 2.37
C CYS A 29 2.89 -6.41 3.45
N ARG A 30 2.19 -6.74 4.54
CA ARG A 30 2.74 -7.56 5.66
C ARG A 30 3.18 -8.96 5.27
N ARG A 31 2.81 -9.43 4.07
CA ARG A 31 2.96 -10.82 3.66
C ARG A 31 4.05 -11.04 2.64
N CYS A 32 4.08 -10.21 1.60
CA CYS A 32 5.07 -10.30 0.54
C CYS A 32 6.09 -9.17 0.56
N GLY A 33 5.92 -8.17 1.43
CA GLY A 33 6.82 -7.02 1.50
C GLY A 33 6.69 -6.05 0.33
N LYS A 34 5.70 -6.24 -0.56
CA LYS A 34 5.48 -5.34 -1.69
C LYS A 34 5.06 -3.96 -1.18
N ASP A 35 5.62 -2.91 -1.76
CA ASP A 35 5.22 -1.54 -1.51
C ASP A 35 4.09 -1.13 -2.47
N ASP A 36 3.20 -0.24 -2.02
CA ASP A 36 2.07 0.25 -2.83
C ASP A 36 2.59 1.30 -3.82
N ASP A 37 3.06 0.83 -4.97
CA ASP A 37 3.57 1.67 -6.06
C ASP A 37 2.48 2.60 -6.66
N ARG A 38 1.20 2.30 -6.37
CA ARG A 38 0.07 3.17 -6.70
C ARG A 38 -0.06 4.22 -5.62
N GLY A 39 0.72 5.29 -5.74
CA GLY A 39 0.42 6.53 -5.03
C GLY A 39 -1.07 6.84 -5.18
N GLY A 40 -1.80 6.87 -4.07
CA GLY A 40 -3.13 7.47 -4.09
C GLY A 40 -4.31 6.65 -4.64
N GLY A 41 -4.40 5.31 -4.61
CA GLY A 41 -5.69 4.73 -5.04
C GLY A 41 -5.87 3.22 -5.05
N GLY A 42 -6.12 2.62 -3.89
CA GLY A 42 -6.68 1.29 -3.75
C GLY A 42 -7.90 1.33 -2.85
N THR A 43 -9.08 1.30 -3.48
CA THR A 43 -10.45 1.22 -2.91
C THR A 43 -10.53 0.60 -1.51
N GLY A 44 -10.86 1.40 -0.50
CA GLY A 44 -11.11 0.88 0.86
C GLY A 44 -11.37 1.86 2.01
N ALA A 45 -11.35 3.19 1.83
CA ALA A 45 -11.73 4.12 2.91
C ALA A 45 -12.31 5.44 2.36
N PRO A 46 -13.51 5.88 2.78
CA PRO A 46 -13.95 7.26 2.59
C PRO A 46 -13.27 8.10 3.67
N GLY A 47 -12.09 8.63 3.37
CA GLY A 47 -11.35 9.44 4.32
C GLY A 47 -10.07 9.96 3.71
N THR A 48 -10.15 11.14 3.12
CA THR A 48 -9.11 12.19 3.07
C THR A 48 -7.66 11.69 3.05
N TRP A 49 -7.09 11.52 1.85
CA TRP A 49 -5.64 11.52 1.69
C TRP A 49 -5.26 12.32 0.45
N ALA A 50 -5.00 13.61 0.67
CA ALA A 50 -4.24 14.45 -0.22
C ALA A 50 -2.75 14.19 0.09
N GLY A 51 -2.14 13.24 -0.62
CA GLY A 51 -0.68 13.10 -0.70
C GLY A 51 -0.17 13.89 -1.90
N PRO A 52 1.04 14.46 -1.84
CA PRO A 52 1.53 15.36 -2.87
C PRO A 52 1.67 14.61 -4.20
N ALA A 53 1.16 15.25 -5.25
CA ALA A 53 1.40 14.84 -6.62
C ALA A 53 2.92 14.68 -6.84
N GLY A 54 3.33 13.47 -7.19
CA GLY A 54 4.69 13.21 -7.67
C GLY A 54 4.91 14.01 -8.95
N MET A 55 5.79 14.99 -8.87
CA MET A 55 6.45 15.57 -10.04
C MET A 55 7.35 14.51 -10.66
N GLY A 56 7.19 14.29 -11.96
CA GLY A 56 7.98 13.40 -12.80
C GLY A 56 7.54 13.54 -14.24
#